data_AF-A0A410QG53-F1
#
_entry.id   AF-A0A410QG53-F1
#
_cell.length_a   1.000
_cell.length_b   1.000
_cell.length_c   1.000
_cell.angle_alpha   90.00
_cell.angle_beta   90.00
_cell.angle_gamma   90.00
#
_symmetry.space_group_name_H-M   'P 1'
#
loop_
_entity.id
_entity.type
_entity.pdbx_description
1 polymer ?
#
loop_
_entity_poly.entity_id
_entity_poly.type
_entity_poly.pdbx_seq_one_letter_code
_entity_poly.pdbx_strand_id
1 'polypeptide(L)' 'MFYVKEKVSPSVDVTVDIHDDNVFCTCPNCGCEVEIDLVELFGNGEGDLYGTSVYCSECSKTKLKELKKRGIQYDNK' A
#
# COMPACT_ATOMS: atom_id res chain seq x y z
N MET A 1 3.03 10.21 -16.30
CA MET A 1 2.48 11.06 -15.24
C MET A 1 1.09 10.56 -14.95
N PHE A 2 0.90 9.92 -13.79
CA PHE A 2 -0.39 9.43 -13.33
C PHE A 2 -1.03 10.48 -12.41
N TYR A 3 -2.35 10.50 -12.35
CA TYR A 3 -3.11 11.37 -11.45
C TYR A 3 -4.35 10.63 -10.95
N VAL A 4 -4.79 10.97 -9.75
CA VAL A 4 -6.09 10.58 -9.22
C VAL A 4 -7.08 11.69 -9.56
N LYS A 5 -8.24 11.32 -10.09
CA LYS A 5 -9.35 12.24 -10.30
C LYS A 5 -10.57 11.73 -9.58
N GLU A 6 -11.08 12.51 -8.63
CA GLU A 6 -12.25 12.16 -7.83
C GLU A 6 -13.32 13.25 -7.94
N LYS A 7 -14.56 12.83 -8.10
CA LYS A 7 -15.70 13.74 -8.20
C LYS A 7 -16.30 14.00 -6.82
N VAL A 8 -16.01 15.17 -6.26
CA VAL A 8 -16.48 15.54 -4.91
C VAL A 8 -17.92 16.04 -4.91
N SER A 9 -18.36 16.66 -6.01
CA SER A 9 -19.76 17.09 -6.19
C SER A 9 -20.13 17.15 -7.68
N PRO A 10 -21.41 17.36 -8.07
CA PRO A 10 -21.81 17.43 -9.47
C PRO A 10 -20.97 18.39 -10.34
N SER A 11 -20.44 19.46 -9.74
CA SER A 11 -19.69 20.54 -10.42
C SER A 11 -18.23 20.68 -9.96
N VAL A 12 -17.73 19.80 -9.09
CA VAL A 12 -16.35 19.89 -8.56
C VAL A 12 -15.67 18.54 -8.69
N ASP A 13 -14.56 18.54 -9.43
CA ASP A 13 -13.60 17.45 -9.47
C ASP A 13 -12.32 17.88 -8.73
N VAL A 14 -11.70 16.94 -8.02
CA VAL A 14 -10.36 17.07 -7.46
C VAL A 14 -9.42 16.22 -8.30
N THR A 15 -8.33 16.83 -8.77
CA THR A 15 -7.25 16.15 -9.49
C THR A 15 -5.97 16.30 -8.70
N VAL A 16 -5.29 15.19 -8.41
CA VAL A 16 -4.02 15.16 -7.70
C VAL A 16 -3.03 14.34 -8.52
N ASP A 17 -1.93 14.97 -8.91
CA ASP A 17 -0.83 14.27 -9.59
C ASP A 17 -0.15 13.30 -8.61
N ILE A 18 0.23 12.13 -9.09
CA ILE A 18 0.93 11.13 -8.28
C ILE A 18 2.44 11.37 -8.40
N HIS A 19 3.09 11.49 -7.25
CA HIS A 19 4.52 11.65 -7.05
C HIS A 19 5.04 10.53 -6.13
N ASP A 20 6.35 10.44 -5.99
CA ASP A 20 7.01 9.47 -5.11
C ASP A 20 6.82 9.75 -3.62
N ASP A 21 6.39 10.96 -3.25
CA ASP A 21 6.23 11.42 -1.86
C ASP A 21 4.77 11.61 -1.43
N ASN A 22 3.79 11.29 -2.28
CA ASN A 22 2.38 11.53 -2.02
C ASN A 22 1.48 10.29 -2.11
N VAL A 23 2.07 9.10 -2.05
CA VAL A 23 1.37 7.82 -2.08
C VAL A 23 1.41 7.18 -0.71
N PHE A 24 0.22 6.96 -0.15
CA PHE A 24 0.07 6.41 1.19
C PHE A 24 -1.00 5.34 1.20
N CYS A 25 -0.87 4.41 2.15
CA CYS A 25 -1.94 3.52 2.54
C CYS A 25 -2.10 3.49 4.05
N THR A 26 -3.18 2.86 4.51
CA THR A 26 -3.44 2.67 5.94
C THR A 26 -3.10 1.25 6.34
N CYS A 27 -2.28 1.07 7.38
CA CYS A 27 -1.99 -0.25 7.90
C CYS A 27 -3.28 -0.89 8.42
N PRO A 28 -3.67 -2.09 7.92
CA PRO A 28 -4.96 -2.69 8.27
C PRO A 28 -5.05 -3.17 9.73
N ASN A 29 -3.93 -3.27 10.45
CA ASN A 29 -3.91 -3.71 11.85
C ASN A 29 -4.02 -2.55 12.84
N CYS A 30 -3.23 -1.49 12.67
CA CYS A 30 -3.16 -0.38 13.64
C CYS A 30 -3.71 0.95 13.12
N GLY A 31 -4.03 1.05 11.82
CA GLY A 31 -4.59 2.26 11.23
C GLY A 31 -3.59 3.40 10.99
N CYS A 32 -2.29 3.20 11.25
CA CYS A 32 -1.30 4.24 10.96
C CYS A 32 -1.09 4.38 9.45
N GLU A 33 -0.73 5.59 9.02
CA GLU A 33 -0.31 5.87 7.66
C GLU A 33 1.04 5.21 7.36
N VAL A 34 1.20 4.74 6.13
CA VAL A 34 2.43 4.14 5.60
C VAL A 34 2.65 4.73 4.21
N GLU A 35 3.80 5.38 4.02
CA GLU A 35 4.28 5.86 2.73
C GLU A 35 4.66 4.67 1.82
N ILE A 36 4.33 4.76 0.54
CA ILE A 36 4.41 3.64 -0.41
C ILE A 36 5.25 4.01 -1.62
N ASP A 37 6.31 3.24 -1.84
CA ASP A 37 6.97 3.17 -3.14
C ASP A 37 6.20 2.22 -4.07
N LEU A 38 5.51 2.79 -5.07
CA LEU A 38 4.73 2.01 -6.05
C LEU A 38 5.60 1.12 -6.94
N VAL A 39 6.84 1.51 -7.21
CA VAL A 39 7.78 0.74 -8.05
C VAL A 39 8.25 -0.49 -7.27
N GLU A 40 8.57 -0.32 -6.00
CA GLU A 40 8.93 -1.44 -5.13
C GLU A 40 7.72 -2.37 -4.92
N LEU A 41 6.55 -1.80 -4.60
CA LEU A 41 5.37 -2.58 -4.25
C LEU A 41 4.87 -3.48 -5.39
N PHE A 42 4.87 -2.97 -6.63
CA PHE A 42 4.36 -3.70 -7.80
C PHE A 42 5.46 -4.20 -8.75
N GLY A 43 6.74 -4.05 -8.37
CA GLY A 43 7.88 -4.42 -9.22
C GLY A 43 7.97 -5.91 -9.54
N ASN A 44 7.39 -6.76 -8.70
CA ASN A 44 7.31 -8.21 -8.90
C ASN A 44 6.12 -8.65 -9.79
N GLY A 45 5.26 -7.72 -10.19
CA GLY A 45 4.05 -8.01 -10.97
C GLY A 45 2.92 -8.69 -10.18
N GLU A 46 3.03 -8.78 -8.85
CA GLU A 46 1.99 -9.30 -7.97
C GLU A 46 1.24 -8.16 -7.27
N GLY A 47 -0.09 -8.31 -7.16
CA GLY A 47 -0.95 -7.35 -6.48
C GLY A 47 -1.56 -6.27 -7.39
N ASP A 48 -2.41 -5.42 -6.81
CA ASP A 48 -3.07 -4.31 -7.48
C ASP A 48 -3.36 -3.14 -6.50
N LEU A 49 -3.80 -1.98 -7.01
CA LEU A 49 -4.05 -0.77 -6.20
C LEU A 49 -5.26 -0.87 -5.25
N TYR A 50 -6.07 -1.92 -5.34
CA TYR A 50 -7.31 -2.08 -4.55
C TYR A 50 -7.21 -3.22 -3.52
N GLY A 51 -6.63 -4.35 -3.90
CA GLY A 51 -6.51 -5.56 -3.10
C GLY A 51 -5.20 -5.70 -2.32
N THR A 52 -4.16 -4.95 -2.67
CA THR A 52 -2.88 -4.99 -1.96
C THR A 52 -2.96 -4.21 -0.65
N SER A 53 -2.55 -4.85 0.45
CA SER A 53 -2.48 -4.21 1.77
C SER A 53 -1.05 -4.24 2.30
N VAL A 54 -0.54 -3.07 2.72
CA VAL A 54 0.79 -2.94 3.29
C VAL A 54 0.69 -2.76 4.81
N TYR A 55 1.48 -3.54 5.55
CA TYR A 55 1.56 -3.44 7.00
C TYR A 55 2.73 -2.53 7.38
N CYS A 56 2.54 -1.67 8.39
CA CYS A 56 3.63 -0.88 8.94
C CYS A 56 4.73 -1.78 9.53
N SER A 57 5.92 -1.21 9.73
CA SER A 57 7.12 -1.93 10.18
C SER A 57 6.94 -2.73 11.47
N GLU A 58 6.13 -2.25 12.42
CA GLU A 58 5.86 -2.95 13.67
C GLU A 58 4.84 -4.08 13.52
N CYS A 59 3.77 -3.84 12.75
CA CYS A 59 2.74 -4.86 12.53
C CYS A 59 3.24 -5.98 11.61
N SER A 60 4.08 -5.66 10.62
CA SER A 60 4.68 -6.63 9.70
C SER A 60 5.59 -7.61 10.43
N LYS A 61 6.42 -7.15 11.38
CA LYS A 61 7.25 -8.03 12.24
C LYS A 61 6.41 -9.07 12.98
N THR A 62 5.26 -8.66 13.52
CA THR A 62 4.35 -9.57 14.23
C THR A 62 3.73 -10.57 13.26
N LYS A 63 3.23 -10.10 12.12
CA LYS A 63 2.62 -10.95 11.09
C LYS A 63 3.60 -11.98 10.52
N LEU A 64 4.84 -11.58 10.24
CA LEU A 64 5.88 -12.47 9.75
C LEU A 64 6.23 -13.56 10.77
N LYS A 65 6.23 -13.26 12.08
CA LYS A 65 6.42 -14.29 13.12
C LYS A 65 5.28 -15.31 13.12
N GLU A 66 4.04 -14.88 12.90
CA GLU A 66 2.87 -15.78 12.81
C GLU A 66 2.92 -16.68 11.57
N LEU A 67 3.28 -16.11 10.40
CA LEU A 67 3.42 -16.85 9.15
C LEU A 67 4.52 -17.91 9.24
N LYS A 68 5.66 -17.58 9.85
CA LYS A 68 6.75 -18.53 10.12
C LYS A 68 6.30 -19.69 11.01
N LYS A 69 5.49 -19.43 12.04
CA LYS A 69 4.90 -20.51 12.88
C LYS A 69 3.97 -21.43 12.08
N ARG A 70 3.35 -20.92 11.01
CA ARG A 70 2.47 -21.67 10.11
C ARG A 70 3.21 -22.38 8.97
N GLY A 71 4.55 -22.27 8.92
CA GLY A 71 5.36 -22.89 7.87
C GLY A 71 5.30 -22.18 6.51
N ILE A 72 4.80 -20.94 6.45
CA ILE A 72 4.73 -20.15 5.22
C ILE A 72 6.01 -19.30 5.14
N GLN A 73 6.84 -19.52 4.11
CA GLN A 73 7.97 -18.66 3.77
C GLN A 73 7.51 -17.53 2.85
N TYR A 74 7.96 -16.30 3.13
CA TYR A 74 7.88 -15.15 2.23
C TYR A 74 9.28 -14.87 1.70
N ASP A 75 9.45 -14.90 0.38
CA ASP A 75 10.64 -14.40 -0.30
C ASP A 75 10.42 -12.91 -0.62
N ASN A 76 11.09 -12.02 0.12
CA ASN A 76 11.31 -10.65 -0.32
C ASN A 76 12.49 -10.69 -1.29
N LYS A 77 12.21 -10.83 -2.59
CA LYS A 77 13.20 -10.58 -3.64
C LYS A 77 12.99 -9.22 -4.25
#